data_AF-A0A350I8C6-F1
#
_entry.id   AF-A0A350I8C6-F1
#
_cell.length_a   1.000
_cell.length_b   1.000
_cell.length_c   1.000
_cell.angle_alpha   90.00
_cell.angle_beta   90.00
_cell.angle_gamma   90.00
#
_symmetry.space_group_name_H-M   'P 1'
#
loop_
_entity.id
_entity.type
_entity.pdbx_description
1 polymer ?
#
loop_
_entity_poly.entity_id
_entity_poly.type
_entity_poly.pdbx_seq_one_letter_code
_entity_poly.pdbx_strand_id
1 'polypeptide(L)'
;MKKTIINAIDSITSTSEMNEVIELIKIKQKQLRAVKALNVKNSISVGAPVIVDSRSGAEKGIVTKIKRTKAVVEINGRLWNCPLSMLKAV
;
A
#
# COMPACT_ATOMS: atom_id res chain seq x y z
N MET A 1 1.70 -13.50 -18.87
CA MET A 1 2.93 -12.86 -18.33
C MET A 1 3.76 -12.38 -19.51
N LYS A 2 4.47 -11.25 -19.43
CA LYS A 2 5.32 -10.81 -20.56
C LYS A 2 6.41 -11.88 -20.80
N LYS A 3 6.64 -12.29 -22.06
CA LYS A 3 7.64 -13.32 -22.42
C LYS A 3 9.02 -13.01 -21.85
N THR A 4 9.39 -11.74 -21.80
CA THR A 4 10.65 -11.27 -21.20
C THR A 4 10.81 -11.61 -19.72
N ILE A 5 9.71 -11.64 -18.96
CA ILE A 5 9.74 -11.99 -17.53
C ILE A 5 9.95 -13.50 -17.35
N ILE A 6 9.29 -14.31 -18.18
CA ILE A 6 9.43 -15.77 -18.15
C ILE A 6 10.90 -16.15 -18.44
N ASN A 7 11.45 -15.62 -19.53
CA ASN A 7 12.84 -15.89 -19.90
C ASN A 7 13.86 -15.48 -18.81
N ALA A 8 13.58 -14.41 -18.06
CA ALA A 8 14.45 -13.96 -16.98
C ALA A 8 14.36 -14.83 -15.71
N ILE A 9 13.21 -15.48 -15.48
CA ILE A 9 13.06 -16.47 -14.41
C ILE A 9 13.74 -17.78 -14.82
N ASP A 10 13.56 -18.19 -16.08
CA ASP A 10 14.15 -19.42 -16.62
C ASP A 10 15.69 -19.36 -16.66
N SER A 11 16.29 -18.17 -16.69
CA SER A 11 17.75 -18.00 -16.65
C SER A 11 18.37 -18.18 -15.26
N ILE A 12 17.57 -18.33 -14.20
CA ILE A 12 18.07 -18.54 -12.84
C ILE A 12 18.47 -20.00 -12.69
N THR A 13 19.75 -20.25 -12.43
CA THR A 13 20.30 -21.62 -12.43
C THR A 13 20.74 -22.11 -11.06
N SER A 14 20.76 -21.24 -10.05
CA SER A 14 21.15 -21.60 -8.69
C SER A 14 20.19 -21.07 -7.62
N THR A 15 20.16 -21.77 -6.47
CA THR A 15 19.40 -21.34 -5.29
C THR A 15 19.91 -20.01 -4.72
N SER A 16 21.21 -19.70 -4.89
CA SER A 16 21.79 -18.42 -4.46
C SER A 16 21.19 -17.26 -5.24
N GLU A 17 21.24 -17.33 -6.58
CA GLU A 17 20.62 -16.33 -7.48
C GLU A 17 19.12 -16.18 -7.21
N MET A 18 18.43 -17.30 -6.95
CA MET A 18 17.01 -17.26 -6.61
C MET A 18 16.74 -16.44 -5.33
N ASN A 19 17.58 -16.59 -4.30
CA ASN A 19 17.44 -15.83 -3.06
C ASN A 19 17.70 -14.33 -3.24
N GLU A 20 18.69 -13.97 -4.06
CA GLU A 20 18.95 -12.57 -4.43
C GLU A 20 17.75 -11.94 -5.16
N VAL A 21 17.16 -12.67 -6.11
CA VAL A 21 15.94 -12.24 -6.81
C VAL A 21 14.78 -12.05 -5.84
N ILE A 22 14.60 -12.96 -4.87
CA ILE A 22 13.57 -12.83 -3.83
C ILE A 22 13.79 -11.55 -3.01
N GLU A 23 15.02 -11.23 -2.65
CA GLU A 23 15.34 -10.00 -1.91
C GLU A 23 15.01 -8.75 -2.75
N LEU A 24 15.41 -8.72 -4.02
CA LEU A 24 15.09 -7.63 -4.93
C LEU A 24 13.58 -7.45 -5.10
N ILE A 25 12.82 -8.54 -5.20
CA ILE A 25 11.35 -8.50 -5.26
C ILE A 25 10.78 -7.89 -3.97
N LYS A 26 11.26 -8.28 -2.78
CA LYS A 26 10.82 -7.71 -1.50
C LYS A 26 11.09 -6.20 -1.43
N ILE A 27 12.27 -5.75 -1.89
CA ILE A 27 12.61 -4.33 -1.99
C ILE A 27 11.64 -3.61 -2.92
N LYS A 28 11.38 -4.16 -4.11
CA LYS A 28 10.47 -3.54 -5.07
C LYS A 28 9.04 -3.46 -4.55
N GLN A 29 8.55 -4.51 -3.88
CA GLN A 29 7.25 -4.49 -3.21
C GLN A 29 7.17 -3.41 -2.13
N LYS A 30 8.23 -3.20 -1.35
CA LYS A 30 8.30 -2.10 -0.36
C LYS A 30 8.23 -0.73 -1.04
N GLN A 31 8.97 -0.53 -2.13
CA GLN A 31 8.94 0.71 -2.91
C GLN A 31 7.55 1.00 -3.47
N LEU A 32 6.91 0.01 -4.11
CA LEU A 32 5.57 0.16 -4.68
C LEU A 32 4.52 0.51 -3.61
N ARG A 33 4.60 -0.10 -2.42
CA ARG A 33 3.74 0.27 -1.27
C ARG A 33 3.97 1.70 -0.82
N ALA A 34 5.22 2.16 -0.79
CA ALA A 34 5.54 3.54 -0.42
C ALA A 34 4.99 4.55 -1.43
N VAL A 35 5.13 4.28 -2.73
CA VAL A 35 4.56 5.12 -3.80
C VAL A 35 3.04 5.18 -3.70
N LYS A 36 2.37 4.04 -3.49
CA LYS A 36 0.91 4.00 -3.30
C LYS A 36 0.49 4.86 -2.10
N ALA A 37 1.17 4.73 -0.97
CA ALA A 37 0.89 5.52 0.23
C ALA A 37 1.11 7.03 0.01
N LEU A 38 2.14 7.41 -0.76
CA LEU A 38 2.40 8.80 -1.11
C LEU A 38 1.31 9.38 -2.01
N ASN A 39 0.89 8.64 -3.03
CA ASN A 39 -0.18 9.06 -3.93
C ASN A 39 -1.49 9.28 -3.17
N VAL A 40 -1.86 8.35 -2.27
CA VAL A 40 -3.04 8.50 -1.41
C VAL A 40 -2.89 9.68 -0.47
N LYS A 41 -1.70 9.89 0.12
CA LYS A 41 -1.43 11.06 0.97
C LYS A 41 -1.67 12.37 0.22
N ASN A 42 -1.25 12.45 -1.04
CA ASN A 42 -1.41 13.63 -1.87
C ASN A 42 -2.87 13.84 -2.32
N SER A 43 -3.68 12.78 -2.34
CA SER A 43 -5.09 12.84 -2.74
C SER A 43 -6.06 13.08 -1.57
N ILE A 44 -5.60 13.11 -0.33
CA ILE A 44 -6.45 13.30 0.86
C ILE A 44 -6.03 14.55 1.63
N SER A 45 -7.02 15.23 2.22
CA SER A 45 -6.83 16.34 3.14
C SER A 45 -7.51 16.03 4.48
N VAL A 46 -7.14 16.78 5.53
CA VAL A 46 -7.86 16.70 6.81
C VAL A 46 -9.28 17.21 6.59
N GLY A 47 -10.27 16.45 7.04
CA GLY A 47 -11.71 16.67 6.79
C GLY A 47 -12.25 15.94 5.57
N ALA A 48 -11.41 15.32 4.74
CA ALA A 48 -11.87 14.59 3.56
C ALA A 48 -12.59 13.28 3.94
N PRO A 49 -13.71 12.94 3.26
CA PRO A 49 -14.31 11.62 3.35
C PRO A 49 -13.39 10.60 2.65
N VAL A 50 -13.17 9.47 3.32
CA VAL A 50 -12.35 8.37 2.80
C VAL A 50 -13.05 7.04 3.02
N ILE A 51 -12.78 6.09 2.12
CA ILE A 51 -13.13 4.69 2.32
C ILE A 51 -11.90 3.96 2.86
N VAL A 52 -12.09 3.27 3.97
CA VAL A 52 -11.11 2.41 4.62
C VAL A 52 -11.42 0.98 4.23
N ASP A 53 -10.58 0.40 3.36
CA ASP A 53 -10.69 -1.02 3.04
C ASP A 53 -10.08 -1.85 4.17
N SER A 54 -10.91 -2.58 4.90
CA SER A 54 -10.50 -3.55 5.92
C SER A 54 -10.74 -4.98 5.44
N ARG A 55 -10.29 -5.97 6.23
CA ARG A 55 -10.58 -7.39 5.94
C ARG A 55 -12.07 -7.72 6.02
N SER A 56 -12.82 -7.00 6.85
CA SER A 56 -14.26 -7.20 7.09
C SER A 56 -15.13 -6.40 6.11
N GLY A 57 -14.54 -5.51 5.31
CA GLY A 57 -15.27 -4.72 4.33
C GLY A 57 -14.74 -3.29 4.20
N ALA A 58 -15.39 -2.51 3.35
CA ALA A 58 -15.11 -1.10 3.14
C ALA A 58 -15.94 -0.24 4.08
N GLU A 59 -15.29 0.56 4.93
CA GLU A 59 -15.95 1.47 5.87
C GLU A 59 -15.73 2.91 5.46
N LYS A 60 -16.76 3.76 5.56
CA LYS A 60 -16.63 5.20 5.30
C LYS A 60 -16.20 5.91 6.57
N GLY A 61 -15.26 6.83 6.45
CA GLY A 61 -14.82 7.67 7.56
C GLY A 61 -14.32 9.03 7.11
N ILE A 62 -13.96 9.88 8.07
CA ILE A 62 -13.45 11.23 7.83
C ILE A 62 -12.02 11.33 8.36
N VAL A 63 -11.11 11.86 7.55
CA VAL A 63 -9.71 12.03 7.97
C VAL A 63 -9.60 13.13 9.01
N THR A 64 -9.15 12.82 10.22
CA THR A 64 -8.96 13.82 11.29
C THR A 64 -7.51 14.27 11.41
N LYS A 65 -6.54 13.42 11.03
CA LYS A 65 -5.12 13.78 11.05
C LYS A 65 -4.30 12.93 10.08
N ILE A 66 -3.41 13.55 9.32
CA ILE A 66 -2.50 12.82 8.43
C ILE A 66 -1.11 12.75 9.07
N LYS A 67 -0.57 11.54 9.23
CA LYS A 67 0.81 11.28 9.68
C LYS A 67 1.69 10.88 8.49
N ARG A 68 2.97 10.58 8.74
CA ARG A 68 3.92 10.18 7.69
C ARG A 68 3.48 8.94 6.89
N THR A 69 3.04 7.89 7.56
CA THR A 69 2.67 6.59 6.95
C THR A 69 1.24 6.13 7.24
N LYS A 70 0.53 6.87 8.10
CA LYS A 70 -0.82 6.54 8.58
C LYS A 70 -1.69 7.80 8.55
N ALA A 71 -3.00 7.65 8.55
CA ALA A 71 -3.92 8.71 8.90
C ALA A 71 -4.80 8.26 10.07
N VAL A 72 -5.22 9.21 10.90
CA VAL A 72 -6.28 9.02 11.87
C VAL A 72 -7.58 9.31 11.13
N VAL A 73 -8.47 8.32 11.13
CA VAL A 73 -9.78 8.40 10.48
C VAL A 73 -10.84 8.17 11.53
N GLU A 74 -11.84 9.04 11.55
CA GLU A 74 -13.03 8.86 12.36
C GLU A 74 -14.04 8.00 11.60
N ILE A 75 -14.41 6.88 12.20
CA ILE A 75 -15.39 5.93 11.67
C ILE A 75 -16.40 5.67 12.78
N ASN A 76 -17.68 5.98 12.54
CA ASN A 76 -18.77 5.78 13.51
C ASN A 76 -18.46 6.37 14.91
N GLY A 77 -17.88 7.57 14.95
CA GLY A 77 -17.52 8.27 16.21
C GLY A 77 -16.29 7.72 16.94
N ARG A 78 -15.53 6.80 16.33
CA ARG A 78 -14.27 6.27 16.89
C ARG A 78 -13.10 6.61 16.00
N LEU A 79 -11.96 6.92 16.62
CA LEU A 79 -10.72 7.26 15.93
C LEU A 79 -9.86 6.02 15.70
N TRP A 80 -9.54 5.76 14.43
CA TRP A 80 -8.72 4.63 14.00
C TRP A 80 -7.44 5.09 13.33
N ASN A 81 -6.32 4.44 13.64
CA ASN A 81 -5.05 4.69 12.94
C ASN A 81 -4.94 3.75 11.73
N CYS A 82 -5.30 4.25 10.56
CA CYS A 82 -5.31 3.49 9.31
C CYS A 82 -4.02 3.72 8.51
N PRO A 83 -3.36 2.67 7.99
CA PRO A 83 -2.29 2.84 7.01
C PRO A 83 -2.79 3.56 5.75
N LEU A 84 -2.00 4.50 5.22
CA LEU A 84 -2.38 5.26 4.02
C LEU A 84 -2.68 4.35 2.82
N SER A 85 -2.03 3.19 2.72
CA SER A 85 -2.26 2.22 1.65
C SER A 85 -3.64 1.55 1.66
N MET A 86 -4.38 1.65 2.77
CA MET A 86 -5.73 1.09 2.98
C MET A 86 -6.83 2.14 2.74
N LEU A 87 -6.45 3.40 2.55
CA LEU A 87 -7.40 4.49 2.32
C LEU A 87 -7.60 4.69 0.82
N LYS A 88 -8.85 4.99 0.46
CA LYS A 88 -9.25 5.46 -0.86
C LYS A 88 -9.95 6.80 -0.68
N ALA A 89 -9.49 7.82 -1.39
CA ALA A 89 -10.26 9.06 -1.51
C ALA A 89 -11.57 8.77 -2.24
N VAL A 90 -12.66 9.38 -1.79
CA VAL A 90 -13.98 9.34 -2.44
C VAL A 90 -14.11 10.50 -3.39
#